data_AF-A0A972GUY4-F1
#
_entry.id   AF-A0A972GUY4-F1
#
_cell.length_a   1.000
_cell.length_b   1.000
_cell.length_c   1.000
_cell.angle_alpha   90.00
_cell.angle_beta   90.00
_cell.angle_gamma   90.00
#
_symmetry.space_group_name_H-M   'P 1'
#
loop_
_entity.id
_entity.type
_entity.pdbx_description
1 polymer ?
#
loop_
_entity_poly.entity_id
_entity_poly.type
_entity_poly.pdbx_seq_one_letter_code
_entity_poly.pdbx_strand_id
1 'polypeptide(L)' 'MNPVIGLDISKGKSDSQIFLDKGHPYGKTFRFLHNREGLQQLLNTILDIQNKTGKSPTIILESTGHYHQAVI' A
#
# COMPACT_ATOMS: atom_id res chain seq x y z
N MET A 1 9.34 -1.69 -15.05
CA MET A 1 7.89 -1.87 -15.30
C MET A 1 7.11 -0.72 -14.66
N ASN A 2 5.83 -0.86 -14.31
CA ASN A 2 5.13 0.10 -13.44
C ASN A 2 5.39 -0.29 -11.97
N PRO A 3 5.64 0.65 -11.06
CA PRO A 3 5.81 0.32 -9.65
C PRO A 3 4.50 -0.24 -9.09
N VAL A 4 4.61 -1.11 -8.09
CA VAL A 4 3.47 -1.77 -7.44
C VAL A 4 3.59 -1.57 -5.93
N ILE A 5 2.45 -1.33 -5.29
CA ILE A 5 2.33 -1.36 -3.83
C ILE A 5 1.30 -2.44 -3.50
N GLY A 6 1.77 -3.52 -2.90
CA GLY A 6 0.91 -4.57 -2.35
C GLY A 6 0.49 -4.19 -0.94
N LEU A 7 -0.81 -4.25 -0.67
CA LEU A 7 -1.42 -3.96 0.62
C LEU A 7 -2.15 -5.21 1.13
N ASP A 8 -1.69 -5.76 2.25
CA ASP A 8 -2.41 -6.75 3.05
C ASP A 8 -3.35 -6.00 4.00
N ILE A 9 -4.66 -6.18 3.81
CA ILE A 9 -5.71 -5.43 4.48
C ILE A 9 -6.27 -6.23 5.66
N SER A 10 -6.16 -5.66 6.86
CA SER A 10 -6.67 -6.20 8.12
C SER A 10 -7.53 -5.16 8.86
N LYS A 11 -8.36 -5.58 9.82
CA LYS A 11 -9.19 -4.63 10.59
C LYS A 11 -8.33 -3.58 11.29
N GLY A 12 -8.47 -2.32 10.90
CA GLY A 12 -7.84 -1.16 11.55
C GLY A 12 -6.40 -0.88 11.13
N LYS A 13 -5.78 -1.73 10.30
CA LYS A 13 -4.41 -1.55 9.82
C LYS A 13 -4.13 -2.32 8.53
N SER A 14 -3.13 -1.88 7.79
CA SER A 14 -2.62 -2.60 6.64
C SER A 14 -1.12 -2.73 6.68
N ASP A 15 -0.64 -3.89 6.27
CA ASP A 15 0.77 -4.17 6.04
C ASP A 15 1.06 -4.01 4.53
N SER A 16 2.18 -3.39 4.18
CA SER A 16 2.43 -2.91 2.82
C SER A 16 3.84 -3.24 2.35
N GLN A 17 4.00 -3.60 1.08
CA GLN A 17 5.29 -3.80 0.42
C GLN A 17 5.30 -3.12 -0.95
N ILE A 18 6.40 -2.43 -1.24
CA ILE A 18 6.61 -1.72 -2.51
C ILE A 18 7.52 -2.55 -3.41
N PHE A 19 7.24 -2.56 -4.71
CA PHE A 19 8.07 -3.14 -5.76
C PHE A 19 8.27 -2.10 -6.85
N LEU A 20 9.52 -1.71 -7.13
CA LEU A 20 9.81 -0.78 -8.24
C LEU A 20 9.93 -1.51 -9.58
N ASP A 21 10.28 -2.79 -9.54
CA ASP A 21 10.31 -3.69 -10.68
C ASP A 21 9.98 -5.12 -10.25
N LYS A 22 9.67 -6.01 -11.20
CA LYS A 22 9.31 -7.41 -10.88
C LYS A 22 10.43 -8.08 -10.08
N GLY A 23 10.05 -8.71 -8.96
CA GLY A 23 10.97 -9.42 -8.08
C GLY A 23 11.91 -8.55 -7.25
N HIS A 24 11.80 -7.22 -7.35
CA HIS A 24 12.69 -6.28 -6.65
C HIS A 24 11.90 -5.47 -5.61
N PRO A 25 11.76 -5.97 -4.37
CA PRO A 25 11.14 -5.21 -3.30
C PRO A 25 11.97 -3.95 -3.01
N TYR A 26 11.27 -2.86 -2.77
CA TYR A 26 11.86 -1.56 -2.48
C TYR A 26 11.55 -1.15 -1.05
N GLY A 27 12.62 -0.88 -0.30
CA GLY A 27 12.52 -0.58 1.12
C GLY A 27 12.02 -1.77 1.94
N LYS A 28 11.74 -1.50 3.21
CA LYS A 28 11.12 -2.46 4.12
C LYS A 28 9.61 -2.41 3.99
N THR A 29 8.95 -3.47 4.41
CA THR A 29 7.51 -3.43 4.66
C THR A 29 7.17 -2.30 5.62
N PHE A 30 6.08 -1.58 5.35
CA PHE A 30 5.57 -0.57 6.25
C PHE A 30 4.11 -0.88 6.61
N ARG A 31 3.70 -0.40 7.78
CA ARG A 31 2.35 -0.58 8.29
C ARG A 31 1.72 0.77 8.51
N PHE A 32 0.46 0.92 8.15
CA PHE A 32 -0.32 2.11 8.47
C PHE A 32 -1.66 1.73 9.10
N LEU A 33 -2.16 2.63 9.95
CA LEU A 33 -3.47 2.49 10.59
C LEU A 33 -4.57 3.01 9.66
N HIS A 34 -5.78 2.47 9.79
CA HIS A 34 -6.96 2.96 9.05
C HIS A 34 -7.57 4.19 9.72
N ASN A 35 -6.73 5.18 10.01
CA ASN A 35 -7.10 6.50 10.50
C ASN A 35 -6.52 7.58 9.58
N ARG A 36 -6.85 8.84 9.84
CA ARG A 36 -6.42 9.97 9.00
C ARG A 36 -4.89 10.03 8.83
N GLU A 37 -4.16 9.81 9.91
CA GLU A 37 -2.68 9.88 9.92
C GLU A 37 -2.05 8.74 9.13
N GLY A 38 -2.54 7.50 9.29
CA GLY A 38 -2.05 6.35 8.56
C GLY A 38 -2.38 6.42 7.06
N LEU A 39 -3.57 6.92 6.71
CA LEU A 39 -3.92 7.17 5.30
C LEU A 39 -3.09 8.30 4.69
N GLN A 40 -2.74 9.34 5.47
CA GLN A 40 -1.81 10.37 5.02
C GLN A 40 -0.40 9.79 4.79
N GLN A 41 0.06 8.86 5.64
CA GLN A 41 1.35 8.17 5.42
C GLN A 41 1.33 7.35 4.12
N LEU A 42 0.23 6.62 3.85
CA LEU A 42 0.07 5.90 2.59
C LEU A 42 0.11 6.87 1.39
N LEU A 43 -0.62 7.98 1.46
CA LEU A 43 -0.64 8.98 0.38
C LEU A 43 0.75 9.57 0.10
N ASN A 44 1.47 9.95 1.15
CA ASN A 44 2.84 10.45 1.02
C ASN A 44 3.75 9.41 0.35
N THR A 45 3.61 8.14 0.75
CA THR A 45 4.37 7.04 0.14
C THR A 45 4.07 6.88 -1.35
N ILE A 46 2.79 6.97 -1.75
CA ILE A 46 2.39 6.91 -3.17
C ILE A 46 3.04 8.06 -3.96
N LEU A 47 3.00 9.28 -3.42
CA LEU A 47 3.60 10.46 -4.05
C LEU A 47 5.12 10.33 -4.17
N ASP A 48 5.80 9.82 -3.15
CA ASP A 48 7.24 9.61 -3.16
C ASP A 48 7.65 8.60 -4.24
N ILE A 49 6.91 7.49 -4.37
CA ILE A 49 7.15 6.50 -5.44
C ILE A 49 6.86 7.08 -6.82
N GLN A 50 5.81 7.87 -6.96
CA GLN A 50 5.49 8.54 -8.23
C GLN A 50 6.58 9.54 -8.62
N ASN A 51 7.05 10.38 -7.70
CA ASN A 51 8.13 11.33 -7.93
C ASN A 51 9.45 10.62 -8.28
N LYS A 52 9.75 9.50 -7.61
CA LYS A 52 10.99 8.73 -7.82
C LYS A 52 11.02 7.98 -9.14
N THR A 53 9.88 7.47 -9.61
CA THR A 53 9.81 6.62 -10.80
C THR A 53 9.27 7.32 -12.04
N GLY A 54 8.68 8.50 -11.87
CA GLY A 54 7.91 9.19 -12.91
C GLY A 54 6.60 8.48 -13.28
N LYS A 55 6.16 7.48 -12.49
CA LYS A 55 5.01 6.63 -12.79
C LYS A 55 4.14 6.44 -11.56
N SER A 56 2.83 6.56 -11.71
CA SER A 56 1.91 6.23 -10.63
C SER A 56 1.95 4.72 -10.31
N PRO A 57 2.13 4.33 -9.04
CA PRO A 57 2.15 2.92 -8.68
C PRO A 57 0.77 2.28 -8.79
N THR A 58 0.74 1.03 -9.23
CA THR A 58 -0.45 0.18 -9.15
C THR A 58 -0.63 -0.32 -7.73
N ILE A 59 -1.79 -0.09 -7.14
CA ILE A 59 -2.13 -0.58 -5.81
C ILE A 59 -2.82 -1.94 -5.94
N ILE A 60 -2.31 -2.96 -5.27
CA ILE A 60 -2.91 -4.29 -5.21
C ILE A 60 -3.40 -4.51 -3.79
N LEU A 61 -4.69 -4.79 -3.64
CA LEU A 61 -5.33 -5.04 -2.35
C LEU A 61 -5.52 -6.53 -2.16
N GLU A 62 -4.84 -7.10 -1.16
CA GLU A 62 -5.10 -8.45 -0.67
C GLU A 62 -6.00 -8.34 0.57
N SER A 63 -7.26 -8.72 0.41
CA SER A 63 -8.20 -8.76 1.54
C SER A 63 -7.99 -10.06 2.31
N THR A 64 -7.59 -9.98 3.57
CA THR A 64 -7.81 -11.08 4.50
C THR A 64 -9.32 -11.15 4.76
N GLY A 65 -9.92 -12.34 4.78
CA GLY A 65 -11.38 -12.56 4.83
C GLY A 65 -12.17 -11.89 5.97
N HIS A 66 -11.55 -11.06 6.80
CA HIS A 66 -12.17 -10.24 7.85
C HIS A 66 -13.09 -9.13 7.34
N TYR A 67 -12.95 -8.67 6.09
CA TYR A 67 -13.85 -7.66 5.49
C TYR A 67 -15.12 -8.24 4.85
N HIS A 68 -15.50 -9.48 5.18
CA HIS A 68 -16.79 -10.05 4.75
C HIS A 68 -18.00 -9.26 5.29
N GLN A 69 -17.85 -8.50 6.37
CA GLN A 69 -18.92 -7.65 6.87
C GLN A 69 -18.88 -6.28 6.19
N ALA A 70 -19.93 -5.98 5.42
CA ALA A 70 -20.17 -4.64 4.90
C ALA A 70 -20.15 -3.62 6.05
N VAL A 71 -19.58 -2.44 5.81
CA VAL A 71 -19.82 -1.28 6.66
C VAL A 71 -21.28 -0.90 6.43
N ILE A 72 -22.15 -1.17 7.42
CA ILE A 72 -23.56 -0.77 7.44
C ILE A 72 -23.67 0.61 8.07
#